data_AF-A0A7V6DDQ1-F1
#
_entry.id   AF-A0A7V6DDQ1-F1
#
_cell.length_a   1.000
_cell.length_b   1.000
_cell.length_c   1.000
_cell.angle_alpha   90.00
_cell.angle_beta   90.00
_cell.angle_gamma   90.00
#
_symmetry.space_group_name_H-M   'P 1'
#
loop_
_entity.id
_entity.type
_entity.pdbx_description
1 polymer ?
#
loop_
_entity_poly.entity_id
_entity_poly.type
_entity_poly.pdbx_seq_one_letter_code
_entity_poly.pdbx_strand_id
1 'polypeptide(L)'
;MARGTLLGAAAVVVAVAVGCKARPAVAPAATPAPSPATARRLVAEDLKILVAVKGKALRQLEEALGQTSGEGGEALGRLKDLVTSEREAAAALGVDWERYNWVKEEIARVLARQRQGEDARVLALELERSRDDLRNQLERTRDAASRQFLEAQIESLDRQLAAIAEERVLDPEVAASLQLIEGVRAELAELQGRQDLLQKRIRELVRQERGSGAPALRRLRSGDGGQPGRVGQEKRQ
;
A
#
# COMPACT_ATOMS: atom_id res chain seq x y z
N MET A 1 -37.73 -10.87 -41.49
CA MET A 1 -37.67 -10.46 -40.06
C MET A 1 -36.91 -11.52 -39.31
N ALA A 2 -35.66 -11.24 -38.93
CA ALA A 2 -34.79 -12.16 -38.22
C ALA A 2 -34.46 -11.55 -36.86
N ARG A 3 -34.84 -12.23 -35.77
CA ARG A 3 -34.31 -11.99 -34.42
C ARG A 3 -34.07 -13.35 -33.78
N GLY A 4 -32.87 -13.87 -34.01
CA GLY A 4 -32.32 -14.97 -33.24
C GLY A 4 -31.83 -14.43 -31.90
N THR A 5 -32.41 -14.92 -30.82
CA THR A 5 -32.06 -14.59 -29.44
C THR A 5 -30.80 -15.37 -29.06
N LEU A 6 -29.74 -14.65 -28.73
CA LEU A 6 -28.48 -15.20 -28.19
C LEU A 6 -28.73 -15.75 -26.78
N LEU A 7 -28.60 -17.07 -26.61
CA LEU A 7 -28.41 -17.71 -25.31
C LEU A 7 -26.98 -17.41 -24.84
N GLY A 8 -26.85 -16.51 -23.85
CA GLY A 8 -25.62 -16.34 -23.08
C GLY A 8 -25.60 -17.32 -21.92
N ALA A 9 -25.05 -18.52 -22.14
CA ALA A 9 -24.72 -19.45 -21.05
C ALA A 9 -23.36 -19.04 -20.47
N ALA A 10 -23.38 -18.40 -19.30
CA ALA A 10 -22.17 -18.19 -18.51
C ALA A 10 -21.81 -19.51 -17.80
N ALA A 11 -20.86 -20.26 -18.38
CA ALA A 11 -20.29 -21.43 -17.74
C ALA A 11 -19.25 -20.98 -16.70
N VAL A 12 -19.57 -21.16 -15.42
CA VAL A 12 -18.58 -21.06 -14.33
C VAL A 12 -17.90 -22.41 -14.20
N VAL A 13 -16.60 -22.45 -14.50
CA VAL A 13 -15.76 -23.64 -14.37
C VAL A 13 -15.33 -23.78 -12.91
N VAL A 14 -15.76 -24.84 -12.24
CA VAL A 14 -15.25 -25.25 -10.92
C VAL A 14 -14.13 -26.27 -11.15
N ALA A 15 -12.89 -25.90 -10.82
CA ALA A 15 -11.75 -26.81 -10.86
C ALA A 15 -11.77 -27.75 -9.65
N VAL A 16 -11.97 -29.05 -9.89
CA VAL A 16 -11.81 -30.11 -8.88
C VAL A 16 -10.35 -30.56 -8.90
N ALA A 17 -9.61 -30.30 -7.82
CA ALA A 17 -8.26 -30.82 -7.65
C ALA A 17 -8.31 -32.30 -7.21
N VAL A 18 -7.93 -33.18 -8.13
CA VAL A 18 -7.78 -34.63 -7.91
C VAL A 18 -6.43 -34.94 -7.24
N GLY A 19 -6.45 -35.95 -6.39
CA GLY A 19 -5.41 -36.32 -5.41
C GLY A 19 -3.98 -36.49 -5.90
N CYS A 20 -3.05 -36.13 -5.02
CA CYS A 20 -1.64 -36.50 -5.08
C CYS A 20 -1.35 -37.60 -4.05
N LYS A 21 -0.85 -38.74 -4.55
CA LYS A 21 -0.28 -39.85 -3.77
C LYS A 21 0.87 -39.37 -2.89
N ALA A 22 0.84 -39.80 -1.62
CA ALA A 22 1.89 -39.55 -0.63
C ALA A 22 3.21 -40.25 -1.01
N ARG A 23 4.31 -39.50 -0.92
CA ARG A 23 5.71 -39.98 -0.91
C ARG A 23 6.28 -39.65 0.48
N PRO A 24 7.02 -40.54 1.15
CA PRO A 24 7.49 -40.26 2.51
C PRO A 24 8.55 -39.16 2.47
N ALA A 25 8.20 -38.00 3.00
CA ALA A 25 9.12 -36.88 3.17
C ALA A 25 9.95 -37.10 4.44
N VAL A 26 11.27 -37.01 4.28
CA VAL A 26 12.24 -36.89 5.36
C VAL A 26 11.85 -35.71 6.25
N ALA A 27 11.72 -35.94 7.55
CA ALA A 27 11.34 -34.91 8.52
C ALA A 27 12.35 -33.75 8.49
N PRO A 28 11.93 -32.50 8.21
CA PRO A 28 12.80 -31.36 8.40
C PRO A 28 13.03 -31.16 9.90
N ALA A 29 14.29 -30.92 10.26
CA ALA A 29 14.70 -30.60 11.62
C ALA A 29 13.82 -29.47 12.18
N ALA A 30 13.26 -29.71 13.37
CA ALA A 30 12.42 -28.75 14.07
C ALA A 30 13.17 -27.42 14.20
N THR A 31 12.69 -26.40 13.51
CA THR A 31 13.05 -25.02 13.78
C THR A 31 12.66 -24.75 15.24
N PRO A 32 13.56 -24.21 16.08
CA PRO A 32 13.19 -23.86 17.44
C PRO A 32 12.03 -22.86 17.37
N ALA A 33 10.91 -23.23 18.00
CA ALA A 33 9.76 -22.37 18.12
C ALA A 33 10.19 -21.04 18.78
N PRO A 34 9.73 -19.88 18.27
CA PRO A 34 9.96 -18.63 18.98
C PRO A 34 9.36 -18.77 20.38
N SER A 35 10.18 -18.46 21.39
CA SER A 35 9.70 -18.33 22.78
C SER A 35 8.47 -17.44 22.81
N PRO A 36 7.49 -17.69 23.71
CA PRO A 36 6.33 -16.83 23.83
C PRO A 36 6.82 -15.48 24.33
N ALA A 37 7.08 -14.56 23.41
CA ALA A 37 7.12 -13.15 23.73
C ALA A 37 5.77 -12.89 24.38
N THR A 38 5.78 -12.55 25.68
CA THR A 38 4.60 -12.10 26.42
C THR A 38 3.84 -11.18 25.50
N ALA A 39 2.65 -11.59 25.04
CA ALA A 39 1.93 -10.92 23.97
C ALA A 39 1.70 -9.46 24.40
N ARG A 40 2.57 -8.58 23.92
CA ARG A 40 2.58 -7.18 24.32
C ARG A 40 1.33 -6.57 23.70
N ARG A 41 0.50 -5.95 24.53
CA ARG A 41 -0.72 -5.27 24.07
C ARG A 41 -0.42 -3.81 23.81
N LEU A 42 -1.03 -3.28 22.75
CA LEU A 42 -0.96 -1.85 22.43
C LEU A 42 -1.67 -1.05 23.51
N VAL A 43 -1.01 -0.03 24.06
CA VAL A 43 -1.62 0.89 25.04
C VAL A 43 -1.60 2.33 24.54
N ALA A 44 -2.40 3.21 25.17
CA ALA A 44 -2.47 4.62 24.78
C ALA A 44 -1.10 5.34 24.82
N GLU A 45 -0.21 4.96 25.73
CA GLU A 45 1.14 5.51 25.81
C GLU A 45 1.98 5.19 24.55
N ASP A 46 1.82 3.99 23.99
CA ASP A 46 2.52 3.58 22.78
C ASP A 46 2.14 4.45 21.58
N LEU A 47 0.86 4.82 21.47
CA LEU A 47 0.38 5.74 20.43
C LEU A 47 0.92 7.16 20.60
N LYS A 48 1.01 7.64 21.84
CA LYS A 48 1.63 8.94 22.14
C LYS A 48 3.11 8.95 21.73
N ILE A 49 3.83 7.85 21.98
CA ILE A 49 5.22 7.67 21.55
C ILE A 49 5.30 7.76 20.02
N LEU A 50 4.44 7.03 19.29
CA LEU A 50 4.42 7.07 17.83
C LEU A 50 4.25 8.49 17.30
N VAL A 51 3.22 9.20 17.78
CA VAL A 51 2.90 10.56 17.36
C VAL A 51 4.05 11.52 17.69
N ALA A 52 4.61 11.45 18.90
CA ALA A 52 5.67 12.34 19.33
C ALA A 52 6.97 12.14 18.52
N VAL A 53 7.37 10.88 18.29
CA VAL A 53 8.55 10.56 17.49
C VAL A 53 8.37 11.00 16.05
N LYS A 54 7.24 10.66 15.41
CA LYS A 54 6.94 11.09 14.03
C LYS A 54 6.88 12.60 13.91
N GLY A 55 6.20 13.28 14.82
CA GLY A 55 6.10 14.75 14.81
C GLY A 55 7.44 15.45 15.03
N LYS A 56 8.35 14.88 15.81
CA LYS A 56 9.71 15.43 15.97
C LYS A 56 10.57 15.16 14.73
N ALA A 57 10.53 13.94 14.18
CA ALA A 57 11.26 13.57 12.98
C ALA A 57 10.86 14.43 11.77
N LEU A 58 9.55 14.64 11.56
CA LEU A 58 9.07 15.47 10.46
C LEU A 58 9.48 16.94 10.62
N ARG A 59 9.43 17.49 11.84
CA ARG A 59 9.93 18.85 12.10
C ARG A 59 11.42 19.01 11.82
N GLN A 60 12.24 18.02 12.21
CA GLN A 60 13.67 18.02 11.92
C GLN A 60 13.93 17.98 10.40
N LEU A 61 13.13 17.21 9.65
CA LEU A 61 13.20 17.17 8.19
C LEU A 61 12.73 18.48 7.54
N GLU A 62 11.66 19.10 8.04
CA GLU A 62 11.17 20.40 7.60
C GLU A 62 12.24 21.49 7.77
N GLU A 63 12.89 21.52 8.94
CA GLU A 63 13.96 22.46 9.24
C GLU A 63 15.18 22.23 8.35
N ALA A 64 15.63 20.98 8.21
CA ALA A 64 16.72 20.63 7.31
C ALA A 64 16.41 21.04 5.87
N LEU A 65 15.21 20.73 5.37
CA LEU A 65 14.77 21.09 4.03
C LEU A 65 14.71 22.62 3.83
N GLY A 66 14.26 23.37 4.84
CA GLY A 66 14.29 24.83 4.86
C GLY A 66 15.70 25.38 4.64
N GLN A 67 16.69 24.82 5.34
CA GLN A 67 18.10 25.17 5.19
C GLN A 67 18.64 24.80 3.79
N THR A 68 18.28 23.62 3.25
CA THR A 68 18.74 23.19 1.92
C THR A 68 18.24 24.09 0.78
N SER A 69 17.06 24.69 0.92
CA SER A 69 16.48 25.56 -0.11
C SER A 69 17.27 26.86 -0.35
N GLY A 70 18.16 27.24 0.57
CA GLY A 70 19.10 28.36 0.41
C GLY A 70 20.49 27.97 -0.11
N GLU A 71 20.90 26.70 0.03
CA GLU A 71 22.29 26.25 -0.22
C GLU A 71 22.48 25.47 -1.54
N GLY A 72 21.41 25.11 -2.25
CA GLY A 72 21.47 24.41 -3.54
C GLY A 72 21.90 22.93 -3.47
N GLY A 73 22.34 22.40 -4.62
CA GLY A 73 22.76 21.02 -4.93
C GLY A 73 23.20 20.11 -3.80
N GLU A 74 24.21 20.57 -3.08
CA GLU A 74 24.98 19.79 -2.11
C GLU A 74 24.20 19.58 -0.80
N ALA A 75 23.17 20.38 -0.56
CA ALA A 75 22.36 20.33 0.64
C ALA A 75 21.33 19.18 0.60
N LEU A 76 20.84 18.78 -0.58
CA LEU A 76 19.98 17.59 -0.71
C LEU A 76 20.70 16.29 -0.34
N GLY A 77 22.02 16.20 -0.56
CA GLY A 77 22.83 15.07 -0.12
C GLY A 77 22.96 14.96 1.40
N ARG A 78 22.72 16.06 2.13
CA ARG A 78 22.72 16.11 3.60
C ARG A 78 21.34 15.81 4.21
N LEU A 79 20.29 15.72 3.39
CA LEU A 79 18.95 15.41 3.85
C LEU A 79 18.90 13.95 4.32
N LYS A 80 18.56 13.76 5.60
CA LYS A 80 18.40 12.43 6.19
C LYS A 80 17.14 11.76 5.63
N ASP A 81 17.16 10.42 5.56
CA ASP A 81 15.92 9.70 5.36
C ASP A 81 15.02 9.77 6.60
N LEU A 82 13.74 9.46 6.41
CA LEU A 82 12.75 9.52 7.48
C LEU A 82 13.08 8.54 8.61
N VAL A 83 13.62 7.36 8.30
CA VAL A 83 13.92 6.33 9.31
C VAL A 83 15.04 6.79 10.24
N THR A 84 16.09 7.40 9.69
CA THR A 84 17.20 7.99 10.46
C THR A 84 16.70 9.13 11.33
N SER A 85 15.83 9.99 10.78
CA SER A 85 15.22 11.10 11.52
C SER A 85 14.29 10.60 12.63
N GLU A 86 13.51 9.54 12.39
CA GLU A 86 12.70 8.88 13.42
C GLU A 86 13.57 8.27 14.53
N ARG A 87 14.70 7.67 14.18
CA ARG A 87 15.63 7.09 15.16
C ARG A 87 16.26 8.14 16.07
N GLU A 88 16.71 9.25 15.49
CA GLU A 88 17.25 10.38 16.27
C GLU A 88 16.16 11.06 17.12
N ALA A 89 14.96 11.20 16.58
CA ALA A 89 13.81 11.71 17.32
C ALA A 89 13.47 10.82 18.52
N ALA A 90 13.45 9.50 18.34
CA ALA A 90 13.22 8.53 19.42
C ALA A 90 14.30 8.65 20.50
N ALA A 91 15.58 8.64 20.11
CA ALA A 91 16.69 8.81 21.05
C ALA A 91 16.58 10.13 21.83
N ALA A 92 16.26 11.23 21.14
CA ALA A 92 16.11 12.54 21.75
C ALA A 92 14.82 12.72 22.59
N LEU A 93 13.92 11.74 22.58
CA LEU A 93 12.73 11.68 23.45
C LEU A 93 12.90 10.63 24.56
N GLY A 94 14.05 9.96 24.66
CA GLY A 94 14.28 8.86 25.59
C GLY A 94 13.43 7.62 25.29
N VAL A 95 12.98 7.47 24.04
CA VAL A 95 12.18 6.34 23.59
C VAL A 95 13.10 5.25 23.05
N ASP A 96 12.87 4.03 23.53
CA ASP A 96 13.54 2.84 23.00
C ASP A 96 13.11 2.55 21.54
N TRP A 97 14.11 2.30 20.68
CA TRP A 97 13.89 2.12 19.23
C TRP A 97 13.14 0.83 18.92
N GLU A 98 13.41 -0.26 19.66
CA GLU A 98 12.72 -1.54 19.51
C GLU A 98 11.23 -1.37 19.86
N ARG A 99 10.92 -0.69 20.99
CA ARG A 99 9.55 -0.34 21.37
C ARG A 99 8.86 0.46 20.26
N TYR A 100 9.49 1.51 19.74
CA TYR A 100 8.90 2.33 18.68
C TYR A 100 8.59 1.53 17.41
N ASN A 101 9.51 0.67 16.97
CA ASN A 101 9.28 -0.18 15.79
C ASN A 101 8.16 -1.20 16.03
N TRP A 102 8.16 -1.83 17.20
CA TRP A 102 7.08 -2.74 17.57
C TRP A 102 5.71 -2.06 17.50
N VAL A 103 5.58 -0.80 17.98
CA VAL A 103 4.32 -0.04 17.89
C VAL A 103 3.88 0.17 16.45
N LYS A 104 4.80 0.54 15.55
CA LYS A 104 4.51 0.72 14.12
C LYS A 104 4.00 -0.56 13.48
N GLU A 105 4.67 -1.67 13.77
CA GLU A 105 4.30 -2.99 13.25
C GLU A 105 2.97 -3.49 13.81
N GLU A 106 2.70 -3.27 15.10
CA GLU A 106 1.46 -3.66 15.74
C GLU A 106 0.27 -2.89 15.16
N ILE A 107 0.40 -1.57 14.96
CA ILE A 107 -0.63 -0.77 14.31
C ILE A 107 -0.88 -1.23 12.88
N ALA A 108 0.20 -1.49 12.11
CA ALA A 108 0.06 -2.01 10.76
C ALA A 108 -0.67 -3.36 10.72
N ARG A 109 -0.37 -4.25 11.68
CA ARG A 109 -1.04 -5.54 11.83
C ARG A 109 -2.52 -5.39 12.19
N VAL A 110 -2.84 -4.52 13.14
CA VAL A 110 -4.22 -4.25 13.58
C VAL A 110 -5.05 -3.67 12.44
N LEU A 111 -4.52 -2.70 11.70
CA LEU A 111 -5.20 -2.12 10.54
C LEU A 111 -5.35 -3.13 9.39
N ALA A 112 -4.36 -4.00 9.16
CA ALA A 112 -4.48 -5.07 8.18
C ALA A 112 -5.60 -6.06 8.54
N ARG A 113 -5.74 -6.42 9.81
CA ARG A 113 -6.85 -7.25 10.30
C ARG A 113 -8.21 -6.57 10.14
N GLN A 114 -8.30 -5.26 10.44
CA GLN A 114 -9.52 -4.49 10.20
C GLN A 114 -9.93 -4.54 8.73
N ARG A 115 -8.97 -4.28 7.81
CA ARG A 115 -9.23 -4.32 6.38
C ARG A 115 -9.68 -5.69 5.90
N GLN A 116 -9.05 -6.77 6.40
CA GLN A 116 -9.50 -8.13 6.11
C GLN A 116 -10.95 -8.37 6.55
N GLY A 117 -11.33 -7.86 7.73
CA GLY A 117 -12.71 -7.93 8.23
C GLY A 117 -13.70 -7.12 7.38
N GLU A 118 -13.28 -5.96 6.85
CA GLU A 118 -14.06 -5.16 5.91
C GLU A 118 -14.22 -5.86 4.56
N ASP A 119 -13.14 -6.41 4.00
CA ASP A 119 -13.16 -7.16 2.74
C ASP A 119 -14.06 -8.41 2.86
N ALA A 120 -13.95 -9.16 3.97
CA ALA A 120 -14.80 -10.29 4.28
C ALA A 120 -16.28 -9.91 4.41
N ARG A 121 -16.56 -8.71 4.94
CA ARG A 121 -17.93 -8.17 5.01
C ARG A 121 -18.50 -7.86 3.64
N VAL A 122 -17.70 -7.27 2.74
CA VAL A 122 -18.12 -7.00 1.36
C VAL A 122 -18.40 -8.32 0.64
N LEU A 123 -17.49 -9.29 0.76
CA LEU A 123 -17.68 -10.63 0.18
C LEU A 123 -18.95 -11.31 0.69
N ALA A 124 -19.23 -11.24 2.01
CA ALA A 124 -20.45 -11.80 2.57
C ALA A 124 -21.72 -11.20 1.94
N LEU A 125 -21.76 -9.88 1.72
CA LEU A 125 -22.90 -9.22 1.06
C LEU A 125 -23.08 -9.68 -0.39
N GLU A 126 -22.00 -9.91 -1.12
CA GLU A 126 -22.04 -10.42 -2.49
C GLU A 126 -22.54 -11.87 -2.55
N LEU A 127 -22.09 -12.71 -1.61
CA LEU A 127 -22.53 -14.10 -1.49
C LEU A 127 -24.01 -14.18 -1.06
N GLU A 128 -24.45 -13.34 -0.13
CA GLU A 128 -25.86 -13.22 0.26
C GLU A 128 -26.75 -12.86 -0.92
N ARG A 129 -26.34 -11.87 -1.72
CA ARG A 129 -27.07 -11.48 -2.94
C ARG A 129 -27.14 -12.63 -3.94
N SER A 130 -26.00 -13.30 -4.19
CA SER A 130 -25.93 -14.43 -5.12
C SER A 130 -26.83 -15.58 -4.66
N ARG A 131 -26.85 -15.87 -3.36
CA ARG A 131 -27.73 -16.88 -2.76
C ARG A 131 -29.20 -16.53 -2.93
N ASP A 132 -29.58 -15.27 -2.69
CA ASP A 132 -30.96 -14.82 -2.82
C ASP A 132 -31.41 -14.84 -4.29
N ASP A 133 -30.53 -14.51 -5.23
CA ASP A 133 -30.78 -14.68 -6.67
C ASP A 133 -30.99 -16.15 -7.05
N LEU A 134 -30.19 -17.07 -6.52
CA LEU A 134 -30.38 -18.51 -6.74
C LEU A 134 -31.68 -19.03 -6.11
N ARG A 135 -32.06 -18.54 -4.93
CA ARG A 135 -33.36 -18.87 -4.31
C ARG A 135 -34.52 -18.42 -5.19
N ASN A 136 -34.46 -17.19 -5.71
CA ASN A 136 -35.45 -16.68 -6.66
C ASN A 136 -35.53 -17.51 -7.95
N GLN A 137 -34.40 -18.04 -8.44
CA GLN A 137 -34.37 -18.94 -9.59
C GLN A 137 -34.97 -20.32 -9.25
N LEU A 138 -34.67 -20.86 -8.07
CA LEU A 138 -35.19 -22.15 -7.60
C LEU A 138 -36.72 -22.12 -7.52
N GLU A 139 -37.31 -21.03 -7.05
CA GLU A 139 -38.78 -20.85 -7.01
C GLU A 139 -39.43 -20.94 -8.40
N ARG A 140 -38.73 -20.46 -9.44
CA ARG A 140 -39.23 -20.41 -10.82
C ARG A 140 -38.92 -21.69 -11.61
N THR A 141 -37.98 -22.50 -11.14
CA THR A 141 -37.50 -23.70 -11.82
C THR A 141 -38.40 -24.89 -11.52
N ARG A 142 -38.90 -25.55 -12.59
CA ARG A 142 -39.80 -26.71 -12.49
C ARG A 142 -39.07 -28.05 -12.65
N ASP A 143 -37.96 -28.07 -13.38
CA ASP A 143 -37.20 -29.28 -13.66
C ASP A 143 -36.49 -29.81 -12.40
N ALA A 144 -36.66 -31.09 -12.10
CA ALA A 144 -36.17 -31.69 -10.86
C ALA A 144 -34.63 -31.67 -10.78
N ALA A 145 -33.92 -31.95 -11.88
CA ALA A 145 -32.47 -31.96 -11.89
C ALA A 145 -31.90 -30.54 -11.68
N SER A 146 -32.49 -29.54 -12.34
CA SER A 146 -32.12 -28.14 -12.19
C SER A 146 -32.41 -27.62 -10.77
N ARG A 147 -33.51 -28.04 -10.15
CA ARG A 147 -33.82 -27.71 -8.75
C ARG A 147 -32.78 -28.28 -7.79
N GLN A 148 -32.46 -29.57 -7.90
CA GLN A 148 -31.44 -30.21 -7.07
C GLN A 148 -30.07 -29.53 -7.21
N PHE A 149 -29.71 -29.12 -8.43
CA PHE A 149 -28.48 -28.37 -8.69
C PHE A 149 -28.46 -26.99 -8.01
N LEU A 150 -29.57 -26.24 -8.10
CA LEU A 150 -29.70 -24.94 -7.44
C LEU A 150 -29.70 -25.07 -5.91
N GLU A 151 -30.37 -26.09 -5.36
CA GLU A 151 -30.37 -26.41 -3.93
C GLU A 151 -28.95 -26.70 -3.43
N ALA A 152 -28.17 -27.51 -4.16
CA ALA A 152 -26.78 -27.80 -3.82
C ALA A 152 -25.87 -26.55 -3.84
N GLN A 153 -26.07 -25.64 -4.80
CA GLN A 153 -25.33 -24.38 -4.84
C GLN A 153 -25.69 -23.45 -3.68
N ILE A 154 -26.98 -23.34 -3.34
CA ILE A 154 -27.44 -22.55 -2.19
C ILE A 154 -26.82 -23.10 -0.90
N GLU A 155 -26.82 -24.43 -0.72
CA GLU A 155 -26.21 -25.06 0.45
C GLU A 155 -24.70 -24.76 0.52
N SER A 156 -24.00 -24.79 -0.62
CA SER A 156 -22.58 -24.41 -0.68
C SER A 156 -22.36 -22.96 -0.28
N LEU A 157 -23.20 -22.02 -0.72
CA LEU A 157 -23.11 -20.61 -0.35
C LEU A 157 -23.41 -20.40 1.14
N ASP A 158 -24.40 -21.10 1.70
CA ASP A 158 -24.72 -21.02 3.12
C ASP A 158 -23.55 -21.50 4.00
N ARG A 159 -22.82 -22.56 3.58
CA ARG A 159 -21.58 -22.98 4.27
C ARG A 159 -20.47 -21.94 4.18
N GLN A 160 -20.29 -21.30 3.03
CA GLN A 160 -19.28 -20.24 2.86
C GLN A 160 -19.61 -19.01 3.72
N LEU A 161 -20.89 -18.61 3.76
CA LEU A 161 -21.36 -17.52 4.62
C LEU A 161 -21.16 -17.83 6.11
N ALA A 162 -21.43 -19.08 6.53
CA ALA A 162 -21.19 -19.52 7.90
C ALA A 162 -19.70 -19.45 8.27
N ALA A 163 -18.81 -19.93 7.38
CA ALA A 163 -17.36 -19.86 7.60
C ALA A 163 -16.87 -18.40 7.74
N ILE A 164 -17.34 -17.50 6.88
CA ILE A 164 -17.01 -16.07 6.97
C ILE A 164 -17.56 -15.47 8.27
N ALA A 165 -18.75 -15.86 8.72
CA ALA A 165 -19.33 -15.35 9.97
C ALA A 165 -18.51 -15.76 11.21
N GLU A 166 -18.00 -16.99 11.24
CA GLU A 166 -17.12 -17.48 12.30
C GLU A 166 -15.78 -16.72 12.34
N GLU A 167 -15.17 -16.48 11.17
CA GLU A 167 -13.91 -15.71 11.07
C GLU A 167 -14.09 -14.22 11.41
N ARG A 168 -15.31 -13.68 11.28
CA ARG A 168 -15.64 -12.27 11.55
C ARG A 168 -15.76 -11.91 13.02
N VAL A 169 -15.72 -12.89 13.93
CA VAL A 169 -15.66 -12.60 15.36
C VAL A 169 -14.30 -11.96 15.67
N LEU A 170 -14.26 -10.63 15.61
CA LEU A 170 -13.08 -9.85 15.95
C LEU A 170 -12.67 -10.19 17.38
N ASP A 171 -11.41 -10.58 17.53
CA ASP A 171 -10.77 -10.73 18.82
C ASP A 171 -10.96 -9.43 19.63
N PRO A 172 -11.52 -9.50 20.86
CA PRO A 172 -11.71 -8.34 21.73
C PRO A 172 -10.46 -7.47 21.90
N GLU A 173 -9.26 -8.07 21.82
CA GLU A 173 -7.99 -7.33 21.91
C GLU A 173 -7.72 -6.46 20.67
N VAL A 174 -8.08 -6.95 19.48
CA VAL A 174 -7.98 -6.18 18.23
C VAL A 174 -8.98 -5.04 18.24
N ALA A 175 -10.20 -5.29 18.73
CA ALA A 175 -11.23 -4.25 18.87
C ALA A 175 -10.78 -3.12 19.81
N ALA A 176 -10.21 -3.46 20.97
CA ALA A 176 -9.66 -2.47 21.91
C ALA A 176 -8.49 -1.68 21.29
N SER A 177 -7.60 -2.35 20.55
CA SER A 177 -6.48 -1.70 19.86
C SER A 177 -6.95 -0.74 18.77
N LEU A 178 -8.01 -1.10 18.02
CA LEU A 178 -8.63 -0.22 17.03
C LEU A 178 -9.22 1.04 17.66
N GLN A 179 -9.91 0.93 18.79
CA GLN A 179 -10.42 2.10 19.51
C GLN A 179 -9.31 3.04 19.96
N LEU A 180 -8.17 2.50 20.42
CA LEU A 180 -7.01 3.31 20.75
C LEU A 180 -6.46 4.06 19.52
N ILE A 181 -6.32 3.35 18.39
CA ILE A 181 -5.83 3.94 17.13
C ILE A 181 -6.80 5.02 16.62
N GLU A 182 -8.11 4.80 16.73
CA GLU A 182 -9.13 5.80 16.37
C GLU A 182 -8.96 7.09 17.17
N GLY A 183 -8.60 6.99 18.45
CA GLY A 183 -8.35 8.14 19.32
C GLY A 183 -7.22 9.07 18.84
N VAL A 184 -6.24 8.55 18.10
CA VAL A 184 -5.11 9.34 17.54
C VAL A 184 -5.17 9.50 16.02
N ARG A 185 -6.25 9.04 15.38
CA ARG A 185 -6.36 8.97 13.91
C ARG A 185 -6.20 10.32 13.24
N ALA A 186 -6.74 11.38 13.84
CA ALA A 186 -6.62 12.74 13.30
C ALA A 186 -5.16 13.22 13.31
N GLU A 187 -4.43 12.99 14.40
CA GLU A 187 -3.01 13.36 14.53
C GLU A 187 -2.15 12.55 13.55
N LEU A 188 -2.41 11.25 13.42
CA LEU A 188 -1.70 10.42 12.43
C LEU A 188 -1.98 10.87 10.99
N ALA A 189 -3.20 11.27 10.67
CA ALA A 189 -3.55 11.80 9.35
C ALA A 189 -2.85 13.14 9.06
N GLU A 190 -2.75 14.02 10.06
CA GLU A 190 -1.99 15.27 9.94
C GLU A 190 -0.50 15.02 9.69
N LEU A 191 0.11 14.13 10.49
CA LEU A 191 1.51 13.75 10.33
C LEU A 191 1.78 13.11 8.96
N GLN A 192 0.86 12.27 8.48
CA GLN A 192 0.94 11.69 7.13
C GLN A 192 0.87 12.79 6.06
N GLY A 193 -0.04 13.75 6.19
CA GLY A 193 -0.14 14.88 5.27
C GLY A 193 1.14 15.72 5.21
N ARG A 194 1.75 16.00 6.37
CA ARG A 194 3.06 16.69 6.45
C ARG A 194 4.16 15.86 5.77
N GLN A 195 4.21 14.56 6.02
CA GLN A 195 5.16 13.66 5.38
C GLN A 195 5.01 13.67 3.85
N ASP A 196 3.79 13.62 3.32
CA ASP A 196 3.53 13.61 1.88
C ASP A 196 3.95 14.93 1.22
N LEU A 197 3.71 16.06 1.88
CA LEU A 197 4.17 17.38 1.44
C LEU A 197 5.70 17.46 1.40
N LEU A 198 6.38 16.99 2.44
CA LEU A 198 7.84 16.91 2.48
C LEU A 198 8.37 16.04 1.34
N GLN A 199 7.82 14.85 1.15
CA GLN A 199 8.22 13.95 0.07
C GLN A 199 8.01 14.56 -1.32
N LYS A 200 6.93 15.34 -1.51
CA LYS A 200 6.67 16.06 -2.75
C LYS A 200 7.73 17.14 -2.96
N ARG A 201 8.04 17.92 -1.92
CA ARG A 201 9.05 18.99 -1.97
C ARG A 201 10.46 18.45 -2.26
N ILE A 202 10.84 17.35 -1.62
CA ILE A 202 12.12 16.67 -1.88
C ILE A 202 12.18 16.22 -3.36
N ARG A 203 11.10 15.62 -3.88
CA ARG A 203 11.03 15.22 -5.30
C ARG A 203 11.16 16.41 -6.26
N GLU A 204 10.57 17.56 -5.92
CA GLU A 204 10.69 18.78 -6.71
C GLU A 204 12.12 19.32 -6.73
N LEU A 205 12.79 19.40 -5.57
CA LEU A 205 14.17 19.87 -5.46
C LEU A 205 15.14 18.95 -6.22
N VAL A 206 15.00 17.62 -6.09
CA VAL A 206 15.80 16.65 -6.84
C VAL A 206 15.61 16.82 -8.36
N ARG A 207 14.39 17.13 -8.82
CA ARG A 207 14.12 17.42 -10.24
C ARG A 207 14.75 18.73 -10.70
N GLN A 208 14.70 19.77 -9.88
CA GLN A 208 15.31 21.06 -10.19
C GLN A 208 16.83 20.94 -10.33
N GLU A 209 17.51 20.21 -9.45
CA GLU A 209 18.96 19.96 -9.58
C GLU A 209 19.32 19.18 -10.84
N ARG A 210 18.57 18.10 -11.14
CA ARG A 210 18.79 17.31 -12.35
C ARG A 210 18.49 18.09 -13.64
N GLY A 211 17.50 18.99 -13.60
CA GLY A 211 17.15 19.88 -14.71
C GLY A 211 18.14 21.03 -14.90
N SER A 212 18.79 21.48 -13.83
CA SER A 212 19.85 22.50 -13.85
C SER A 212 21.20 21.94 -14.31
N GLY A 213 21.36 20.60 -14.30
CA GLY A 213 22.60 19.89 -14.63
C GLY A 213 22.73 19.35 -16.06
N ALA A 214 21.87 19.72 -17.02
CA ALA A 214 21.98 19.29 -18.43
C ALA A 214 22.34 20.46 -19.38
N PRO A 215 23.18 20.25 -20.41
CA PRO A 215 24.37 21.07 -20.66
C PRO A 215 24.11 22.31 -21.52
N ALA A 216 24.70 23.43 -21.10
CA ALA A 216 24.98 24.60 -21.92
C ALA A 216 26.11 24.35 -22.96
N LEU A 217 26.02 23.26 -23.73
CA LEU A 217 26.92 22.97 -24.86
C LEU A 217 26.12 22.74 -26.14
N ARG A 218 25.32 23.73 -26.53
CA ARG A 218 24.79 23.84 -27.89
C ARG A 218 24.77 25.28 -28.40
N ARG A 219 25.87 26.01 -28.21
CA ARG A 219 26.15 27.27 -28.93
C ARG A 219 27.65 27.48 -29.18
N LEU A 220 28.36 26.47 -29.67
CA LEU A 220 29.69 26.66 -30.26
C LEU A 220 29.89 25.75 -31.47
N ARG A 221 28.98 25.82 -32.45
CA ARG A 221 29.25 25.43 -33.83
C ARG A 221 28.17 26.03 -34.74
N SER A 222 28.46 27.22 -35.26
CA SER A 222 28.01 27.79 -36.54
C SER A 222 28.35 29.28 -36.51
N GLY A 223 29.65 29.55 -36.48
CA GLY A 223 30.25 30.86 -36.63
C GLY A 223 31.56 30.64 -37.36
N ASP A 224 31.48 30.20 -38.61
CA ASP A 224 32.60 30.26 -39.55
C ASP A 224 32.07 30.28 -40.99
N GLY A 225 32.60 31.18 -41.81
CA GLY A 225 32.34 31.25 -43.24
C GLY A 225 31.49 32.43 -43.75
N GLY A 226 31.59 33.61 -43.16
CA GLY A 226 30.98 34.83 -43.69
C GLY A 226 31.98 35.99 -43.71
N GLN A 227 32.93 35.98 -44.65
CA GLN A 227 33.83 37.11 -44.89
C GLN A 227 33.69 37.61 -46.35
N PRO A 228 33.28 38.87 -46.56
CA PRO A 228 33.16 39.47 -47.88
C PRO A 228 34.51 40.08 -48.31
N GLY A 229 35.07 39.60 -49.42
CA GLY A 229 36.30 40.13 -49.98
C GLY A 229 36.28 40.06 -51.51
N ARG A 230 35.62 41.04 -52.14
CA ARG A 230 35.60 41.21 -53.60
C ARG A 230 36.22 42.58 -53.90
N VAL A 231 37.50 42.61 -54.28
CA VAL A 231 38.19 43.78 -54.82
C VAL A 231 39.05 43.33 -56.00
N GLY A 232 38.88 44.02 -57.14
CA GLY A 232 39.94 44.20 -58.12
C GLY A 232 39.99 43.23 -59.31
N GLN A 233 39.12 43.44 -60.30
CA GLN A 233 39.56 43.35 -61.70
C GLN A 233 39.87 44.77 -62.17
N GLU A 234 41.15 45.11 -62.33
CA GLU A 234 41.59 46.14 -63.26
C GLU A 234 42.62 45.54 -64.21
N LYS A 235 42.26 45.59 -65.49
CA LYS A 235 43.13 45.32 -66.64
C LYS A 235 44.06 46.51 -66.86
N ARG A 236 45.34 46.22 -67.11
CA ARG A 236 46.33 46.94 -67.95
C ARG A 236 47.67 46.20 -67.69
N GLN A 237 48.38 45.66 -68.68
CA GLN A 237 48.48 45.91 -70.12
C GLN A 237 48.60 44.58 -70.87
#